data_AF-A0A838DJQ2-F1
#
_entry.id   AF-A0A838DJQ2-F1
#
_cell.length_a   1.000
_cell.length_b   1.000
_cell.length_c   1.000
_cell.angle_alpha   90.00
_cell.angle_beta   90.00
_cell.angle_gamma   90.00
#
_symmetry.space_group_name_H-M   'P 1'
#
loop_
_entity.id
_entity.type
_entity.pdbx_description
1 polymer ?
#
loop_
_entity_poly.entity_id
_entity_poly.type
_entity_poly.pdbx_seq_one_letter_code
_entity_poly.pdbx_strand_id
1 'polypeptide(L)' 'GARRAVGRANGMNMMSIIIPCHRVIRADGTLCGYGGGLWRKKWLLEHERKFVRAQEDSNLRPSD' A
#
# COMPACT_ATOMS: atom_id res chain seq x y z
N GLY A 1 12.61 -6.25 -19.12
CA GLY A 1 12.84 -4.87 -18.64
C GLY A 1 12.57 -4.78 -17.15
N ALA A 2 13.28 -3.88 -16.46
CA ALA A 2 13.32 -3.77 -14.98
C ALA A 2 11.93 -3.78 -14.32
N ARG A 3 10.95 -3.05 -14.86
CA ARG A 3 9.55 -3.03 -14.36
C ARG A 3 8.90 -4.41 -14.24
N ARG A 4 9.12 -5.31 -15.21
CA ARG A 4 8.59 -6.68 -15.17
C ARG A 4 9.31 -7.54 -14.11
N ALA A 5 10.61 -7.32 -13.91
CA ALA A 5 11.37 -8.02 -12.87
C ALA A 5 10.88 -7.62 -11.47
N VAL A 6 10.69 -6.31 -11.22
CA VAL A 6 10.12 -5.80 -9.97
C VAL A 6 8.71 -6.34 -9.73
N GLY A 7 7.86 -6.37 -10.76
CA GLY A 7 6.51 -6.95 -10.65
C GLY A 7 6.52 -8.42 -10.22
N ARG A 8 7.44 -9.23 -10.77
CA ARG A 8 7.60 -10.63 -10.35
C ARG A 8 8.13 -10.76 -8.93
N ALA A 9 9.18 -10.00 -8.58
CA ALA A 9 9.73 -10.00 -7.22
C ALA A 9 8.67 -9.63 -6.17
N ASN A 10 7.84 -8.62 -6.46
CA ASN A 10 6.73 -8.23 -5.59
C ASN A 10 5.66 -9.33 -5.46
N GLY A 11 5.37 -10.06 -6.53
CA GLY A 11 4.44 -11.19 -6.51
C GLY A 11 4.94 -12.38 -5.69
N MET A 12 6.25 -12.52 -5.53
CA MET A 12 6.90 -13.58 -4.75
C MET A 12 7.11 -13.20 -3.27
N ASN A 13 6.60 -12.05 -2.82
CA ASN A 13 6.74 -11.64 -1.44
C ASN A 13 5.89 -12.52 -0.49
N MET A 14 6.57 -13.34 0.30
CA MET A 14 5.94 -14.22 1.30
C MET A 14 5.66 -13.52 2.64
N MET A 15 6.21 -12.33 2.86
CA MET A 15 6.04 -11.52 4.07
C MET A 15 5.20 -10.28 3.74
N SER A 16 3.93 -10.50 3.39
CA SER A 16 2.98 -9.41 3.13
C SER A 16 2.82 -8.51 4.36
N ILE A 17 2.42 -7.25 4.14
CA ILE A 17 2.28 -6.20 5.16
C ILE A 17 3.63 -5.68 5.68
N ILE A 18 4.51 -6.56 6.18
CA ILE A 18 5.85 -6.18 6.67
C ILE A 18 6.71 -5.65 5.52
N ILE A 19 6.81 -6.42 4.43
CA ILE A 19 7.25 -5.89 3.14
C ILE A 19 5.99 -5.37 2.44
N PRO A 20 5.83 -4.05 2.25
CA PRO A 20 4.55 -3.43 1.89
C PRO A 20 4.25 -3.55 0.39
N CYS A 21 4.20 -4.78 -0.13
CA CYS A 21 3.94 -5.04 -1.55
C CYS A 21 2.54 -4.58 -2.01
N HIS A 22 1.61 -4.36 -1.08
CA HIS A 22 0.31 -3.73 -1.35
C HIS A 22 0.42 -2.25 -1.76
N ARG A 23 1.54 -1.58 -1.46
CA ARG A 23 1.79 -0.17 -1.86
C ARG A 23 2.28 -0.01 -3.30
N VAL A 24 2.59 -1.09 -4.00
CA VAL A 24 3.01 -1.04 -5.39
C VAL A 24 1.80 -1.06 -6.31
N ILE A 25 1.60 0.01 -7.08
CA ILE A 25 0.44 0.24 -7.95
C ILE A 25 0.92 0.40 -9.40
N ARG A 26 0.08 0.06 -10.37
CA ARG A 26 0.40 0.35 -11.79
C ARG A 26 0.45 1.85 -12.03
N ALA A 27 1.18 2.24 -13.08
CA ALA A 27 1.30 3.64 -13.48
C ALA A 27 -0.05 4.28 -13.88
N ASP A 28 -1.02 3.47 -14.32
CA ASP A 28 -2.38 3.91 -14.64
C ASP A 28 -3.30 4.03 -13.40
N GLY A 29 -2.76 3.79 -12.20
CA GLY A 29 -3.50 3.84 -10.94
C GLY A 29 -4.32 2.58 -10.63
N THR A 30 -4.38 1.59 -11.53
CA THR A 30 -5.17 0.38 -11.31
C THR A 30 -4.51 -0.57 -10.31
N LEU A 31 -5.33 -1.22 -9.47
CA LEU A 31 -4.87 -2.28 -8.58
C LEU A 31 -4.73 -3.58 -9.36
N CYS A 32 -3.56 -4.19 -9.26
CA CYS A 32 -3.28 -5.52 -9.78
C CYS A 32 -2.32 -6.25 -8.85
N GLY A 33 -2.35 -7.58 -8.88
CA GLY A 33 -1.35 -8.45 -8.29
C GLY A 33 -1.24 -8.30 -6.77
N TYR A 34 -1.76 -9.26 -6.04
CA TYR A 34 -1.54 -9.35 -4.60
C TYR A 34 -1.79 -10.79 -4.15
N GLY A 35 -0.84 -11.41 -3.46
CA GLY A 35 -0.99 -12.77 -2.95
C GLY A 35 -2.21 -12.95 -2.04
N GLY A 36 -2.63 -11.87 -1.36
CA GLY A 36 -3.82 -11.85 -0.53
C GLY A 36 -5.14 -11.44 -1.21
N GLY A 37 -5.15 -11.27 -2.54
CA GLY A 37 -6.31 -10.82 -3.30
C GLY A 37 -6.52 -9.29 -3.31
N LEU A 38 -7.11 -8.77 -4.39
CA LEU A 38 -7.22 -7.32 -4.61
C LEU A 38 -8.07 -6.60 -3.57
N TRP A 39 -9.08 -7.27 -3.00
CA TRP A 39 -9.92 -6.70 -1.95
C TRP A 39 -9.08 -6.31 -0.71
N ARG A 40 -8.12 -7.17 -0.33
CA ARG A 40 -7.26 -6.95 0.82
C ARG A 40 -6.25 -5.85 0.56
N LYS A 41 -5.68 -5.80 -0.67
CA LYS A 41 -4.82 -4.71 -1.12
C LYS A 41 -5.54 -3.36 -1.03
N LYS A 42 -6.79 -3.29 -1.51
CA LYS A 42 -7.62 -2.08 -1.43
C LYS A 42 -7.88 -1.68 0.03
N TRP A 43 -8.28 -2.64 0.87
CA TRP A 43 -8.55 -2.38 2.28
C TRP A 43 -7.31 -1.87 3.03
N LEU A 44 -6.14 -2.47 2.82
CA LEU A 44 -4.88 -2.05 3.46
C LEU A 44 -4.52 -0.61 3.08
N LEU A 45 -4.63 -0.24 1.81
CA LEU A 45 -4.37 1.13 1.36
C LEU A 45 -5.33 2.14 1.98
N GLU A 46 -6.60 1.78 2.15
CA GLU A 46 -7.60 2.63 2.80
C GLU A 46 -7.35 2.74 4.31
N HIS A 47 -7.01 1.63 4.96
CA HIS A 47 -6.68 1.59 6.38
C HIS A 47 -5.48 2.50 6.69
N GLU A 48 -4.40 2.41 5.91
CA GLU A 48 -3.23 3.28 6.04
C GLU A 48 -3.56 4.77 5.89
N ARG A 49 -4.43 5.13 4.93
CA ARG A 49 -4.87 6.52 4.73
C ARG A 49 -5.58 7.11 5.94
N LYS A 50 -6.30 6.30 6.73
CA LYS A 50 -6.98 6.78 7.95
C LYS A 50 -5.99 7.24 9.00
N PHE A 51 -4.84 6.56 9.12
CA PHE A 51 -3.80 6.96 10.06
C PHE A 51 -3.05 8.21 9.63
N VAL A 52 -2.76 8.35 8.33
CA VAL A 52 -2.14 9.58 7.82
C VAL A 52 -3.02 10.80 8.12
N ARG A 53 -4.32 10.70 7.84
CA ARG A 53 -5.28 11.79 8.14
C ARG A 53 -5.42 12.07 9.63
N ALA A 54 -5.53 11.02 10.46
CA ALA A 54 -5.61 11.20 11.90
C ALA A 54 -4.35 11.86 12.48
N GLN A 55 -3.17 11.56 11.91
CA GLN A 55 -1.92 12.22 12.28
C GLN A 55 -1.88 13.68 11.85
N GLU A 56 -2.34 14.01 10.65
CA GLU A 56 -2.47 15.40 10.18
C GLU A 56 -3.39 16.21 11.11
N ASP A 57 -4.56 15.66 11.47
CA ASP A 57 -5.52 16.29 12.37
C ASP A 57 -4.96 16.46 13.80
N SER A 58 -4.17 15.49 14.30
CA SER A 58 -3.52 15.61 15.61
C SER A 58 -2.38 16.62 15.61
N ASN A 59 -1.64 16.72 14.50
CA ASN A 59 -0.53 17.66 14.35
C ASN A 59 -1.01 19.10 14.12
N LEU A 60 -2.28 19.28 13.75
CA LEU A 60 -2.91 20.59 13.58
C LEU A 60 -3.51 21.15 14.90
N ARG A 61 -3.57 20.37 15.99
CA ARG A 61 -4.00 20.91 17.29
C ARG A 61 -2.90 21.81 17.85
N PRO A 62 -3.12 23.13 18.01
CA PRO A 62 -2.20 23.98 18.75
C PRO A 62 -2.04 23.40 20.16
N SER A 63 -0.82 23.39 20.66
CA SER A 63 -0.50 23.03 22.04
C SER A 63 -0.99 24.16 22.97
N ASP A 64 -2.29 24.15 23.26
CA ASP A 64 -2.90 24.94 24.34
C ASP A 64 -3.22 24.02 25.53
#